data_AF-A0A7X6V794-F1
#
_entry.id   AF-A0A7X6V794-F1
#
_cell.length_a   1.000
_cell.length_b   1.000
_cell.length_c   1.000
_cell.angle_alpha   90.00
_cell.angle_beta   90.00
_cell.angle_gamma   90.00
#
_symmetry.space_group_name_H-M   'P 1'
#
loop_
_entity.id
_entity.type
_entity.pdbx_description
1 polymer ?
#
loop_
_entity_poly.entity_id
_entity_poly.type
_entity_poly.pdbx_seq_one_letter_code
_entity_poly.pdbx_strand_id
1 'polypeptide(L)'
;MIKNIVRISMLAALIAVVSGCMSKGPEPKGKLHVRVLIDGEDTLYIKGDKMWFVHSSYLVPGKWAGSDLPVYINKDQEWFLEWNGNISNVGVIENPESALPTSGEWDESNMSIDFYTAGYGIAEVLQYPSSENDYTLVVNFDDNEPYSAHWYSVDIDWDEE
;
A
#
# COMPACT_ATOMS: atom_id res chain seq x y z
N MET A 1 26.51 -66.37 44.16
CA MET A 1 26.13 -65.90 42.81
C MET A 1 25.57 -64.49 42.93
N ILE A 2 25.89 -63.62 41.98
CA ILE A 2 25.92 -62.15 41.97
C ILE A 2 24.62 -61.43 42.42
N LYS A 3 24.79 -60.35 43.21
CA LYS A 3 23.81 -59.28 43.51
C LYS A 3 23.43 -58.53 42.24
N ASN A 4 22.18 -58.06 42.09
CA ASN A 4 21.92 -56.77 41.43
C ASN A 4 20.60 -56.14 41.89
N ILE A 5 20.74 -54.98 42.53
CA ILE A 5 19.70 -54.00 42.84
C ILE A 5 19.71 -53.01 41.68
N VAL A 6 18.58 -52.73 41.05
CA VAL A 6 18.44 -51.59 40.12
C VAL A 6 17.46 -50.59 40.72
N ARG A 7 17.98 -49.39 40.98
CA ARG A 7 17.25 -48.21 41.45
C ARG A 7 16.54 -47.58 40.25
N ILE A 8 15.24 -47.34 40.39
CA ILE A 8 14.46 -46.53 39.43
C ILE A 8 14.60 -45.07 39.87
N SER A 9 15.39 -44.30 39.13
CA SER A 9 15.55 -42.86 39.35
C SER A 9 14.38 -42.11 38.75
N MET A 10 13.70 -41.31 39.57
CA MET A 10 12.77 -40.26 39.14
C MET A 10 13.51 -39.22 38.29
N LEU A 11 12.95 -38.87 37.14
CA LEU A 11 13.33 -37.67 36.39
C LEU A 11 12.12 -36.73 36.36
N ALA A 12 12.20 -35.66 37.16
CA ALA A 12 11.26 -34.56 37.10
C ALA A 12 11.62 -33.67 35.90
N ALA A 13 10.73 -33.58 34.91
CA ALA A 13 10.87 -32.66 33.80
C ALA A 13 10.41 -31.27 34.24
N LEU A 14 11.37 -30.34 34.35
CA LEU A 14 11.12 -28.92 34.58
C LEU A 14 10.68 -28.30 33.24
N ILE A 15 9.41 -27.93 33.10
CA ILE A 15 8.92 -27.18 31.93
C ILE A 15 9.22 -25.71 32.18
N ALA A 16 10.25 -25.18 31.53
CA ALA A 16 10.51 -23.75 31.47
C ALA A 16 9.52 -23.11 30.48
N VAL A 17 8.58 -22.32 30.99
CA VAL A 17 7.74 -21.46 30.16
C VAL A 17 8.57 -20.25 29.75
N VAL A 18 9.17 -20.30 28.57
CA VAL A 18 9.84 -19.14 27.99
C VAL A 18 8.74 -18.23 27.44
N SER A 19 8.30 -17.29 28.27
CA SER A 19 7.48 -16.17 27.83
C SER A 19 8.37 -15.24 27.03
N GLY A 20 8.59 -15.58 25.75
CA GLY A 20 9.26 -14.71 24.81
C GLY A 20 8.35 -13.52 24.53
N CYS A 21 8.73 -12.33 25.00
CA CYS A 21 8.29 -11.12 24.33
C CYS A 21 8.70 -11.27 22.86
N MET A 22 7.73 -11.43 21.96
CA MET A 22 7.99 -11.27 20.54
C MET A 22 8.48 -9.84 20.38
N SER A 23 9.79 -9.65 20.22
CA SER A 23 10.32 -8.38 19.77
C SER A 23 9.69 -8.15 18.40
N LYS A 24 8.82 -7.15 18.29
CA LYS A 24 8.32 -6.64 17.02
C LYS A 24 9.56 -6.48 16.13
N GLY A 25 9.56 -7.14 14.97
CA GLY A 25 10.66 -6.97 14.00
C GLY A 25 10.83 -5.48 13.68
N PRO A 26 11.90 -5.08 12.98
CA PRO A 26 11.95 -3.71 12.47
C PRO A 26 10.64 -3.43 11.73
N GLU A 27 10.02 -2.28 12.02
CA GLU A 27 8.87 -1.83 11.24
C GLU A 27 9.29 -1.84 9.76
N PRO A 28 8.41 -2.29 8.85
CA PRO A 28 8.70 -2.15 7.43
C PRO A 28 8.97 -0.67 7.14
N LYS A 29 9.90 -0.40 6.22
CA LYS A 29 10.36 0.94 5.82
C LYS A 29 10.39 0.98 4.29
N GLY A 30 10.01 2.10 3.69
CA GLY A 30 10.00 2.24 2.24
C GLY A 30 9.31 3.50 1.76
N LYS A 31 9.40 3.72 0.44
CA LYS A 31 8.81 4.88 -0.24
C LYS A 31 8.15 4.44 -1.54
N LEU A 32 7.04 5.09 -1.88
CA LEU A 32 6.32 4.91 -3.13
C LEU A 32 5.93 6.27 -3.70
N HIS A 33 6.30 6.52 -4.96
CA HIS A 33 5.83 7.68 -5.71
C HIS A 33 4.87 7.21 -6.81
N VAL A 34 3.69 7.81 -6.89
CA VAL A 34 2.72 7.56 -7.96
C VAL A 34 2.36 8.87 -8.62
N ARG A 35 2.35 8.91 -9.96
CA ARG A 35 1.93 10.08 -10.73
C ARG A 35 0.97 9.70 -11.84
N VAL A 36 -0.13 10.42 -11.95
CA VAL A 36 -1.26 10.11 -12.84
C VAL A 36 -1.93 11.38 -13.35
N LEU A 37 -2.43 11.34 -14.59
CA LEU A 37 -3.27 12.40 -15.16
C LEU A 37 -4.74 12.09 -14.83
N ILE A 38 -5.44 13.03 -14.19
CA ILE A 38 -6.83 12.90 -13.76
C ILE A 38 -7.67 13.95 -14.48
N ASP A 39 -8.90 13.58 -14.86
CA ASP A 39 -9.95 14.46 -15.39
C ASP A 39 -11.27 13.97 -14.79
N GLY A 40 -11.73 14.61 -13.71
CA GLY A 40 -12.81 14.13 -12.87
C GLY A 40 -12.35 13.46 -11.59
N GLU A 41 -13.08 12.45 -11.14
CA GLU A 41 -12.86 11.80 -9.84
C GLU A 41 -12.55 10.31 -10.01
N ASP A 42 -11.48 9.87 -9.35
CA ASP A 42 -11.02 8.49 -9.35
C ASP A 42 -10.35 8.12 -8.03
N THR A 43 -10.57 6.88 -7.60
CA THR A 43 -9.97 6.35 -6.37
C THR A 43 -8.88 5.33 -6.70
N LEU A 44 -7.67 5.57 -6.20
CA LEU A 44 -6.56 4.63 -6.25
C LEU A 44 -6.54 3.75 -4.99
N TYR A 45 -6.46 2.45 -5.21
CA TYR A 45 -6.27 1.45 -4.17
C TYR A 45 -4.88 0.85 -4.28
N ILE A 46 -4.19 0.70 -3.14
CA ILE A 46 -2.84 0.12 -3.07
C ILE A 46 -2.81 -0.92 -1.95
N LYS A 47 -2.50 -2.17 -2.28
CA LYS A 47 -2.38 -3.28 -1.34
C LYS A 47 -1.10 -4.07 -1.61
N GLY A 48 -0.14 -3.96 -0.70
CA GLY A 48 1.17 -4.57 -0.90
C GLY A 48 1.81 -4.06 -2.18
N ASP A 49 2.07 -4.97 -3.12
CA ASP A 49 2.63 -4.68 -4.44
C ASP A 49 1.56 -4.43 -5.52
N LYS A 50 0.27 -4.37 -5.18
CA LYS A 50 -0.83 -4.26 -6.16
C LYS A 50 -1.51 -2.91 -6.11
N MET A 51 -1.85 -2.41 -7.29
CA MET A 51 -2.56 -1.14 -7.47
C MET A 51 -3.72 -1.29 -8.46
N TRP A 52 -4.85 -0.64 -8.20
CA TRP A 52 -5.96 -0.53 -9.16
C TRP A 52 -6.74 0.76 -8.93
N PHE A 53 -7.37 1.26 -9.99
CA PHE A 53 -8.28 2.41 -9.91
C PHE A 53 -9.74 1.96 -9.93
N VAL A 54 -10.57 2.70 -9.22
CA VAL A 54 -12.03 2.71 -9.37
C VAL A 54 -12.45 4.08 -9.88
N HIS A 55 -13.13 4.10 -11.02
CA HIS A 55 -13.55 5.31 -11.70
C HIS A 55 -14.91 5.83 -11.21
N SER A 56 -15.00 7.15 -10.98
CA SER A 56 -16.21 7.84 -10.53
C SER A 56 -16.81 8.76 -11.59
N SER A 57 -16.04 9.70 -12.15
CA SER A 57 -16.59 10.75 -13.03
C SER A 57 -15.66 11.18 -14.18
N TYR A 58 -16.26 11.79 -15.20
CA TYR A 58 -15.61 12.33 -16.41
C TYR A 58 -14.80 11.31 -17.23
N LEU A 59 -13.47 11.44 -17.32
CA LEU A 59 -12.63 10.55 -18.11
C LEU A 59 -11.77 9.69 -17.20
N VAL A 60 -11.54 8.44 -17.62
CA VAL A 60 -10.68 7.55 -16.87
C VAL A 60 -9.22 8.06 -16.83
N PRO A 61 -8.46 7.75 -15.76
CA PRO A 61 -7.09 8.21 -15.61
C PRO A 61 -6.21 7.96 -16.83
N GLY A 62 -5.36 8.94 -17.15
CA GLY A 62 -4.49 8.93 -18.32
C GLY A 62 -5.15 9.40 -19.62
N LYS A 63 -6.47 9.56 -19.67
CA LYS A 63 -7.20 10.04 -20.85
C LYS A 63 -7.53 11.52 -20.73
N TRP A 64 -7.06 12.32 -21.69
CA TRP A 64 -7.51 13.70 -21.86
C TRP A 64 -7.19 14.21 -23.27
N ALA A 65 -8.14 14.89 -23.92
CA ALA A 65 -7.95 15.51 -25.23
C ALA A 65 -7.30 14.60 -26.30
N GLY A 66 -7.66 13.31 -26.31
CA GLY A 66 -7.12 12.30 -27.23
C GLY A 66 -5.79 11.66 -26.80
N SER A 67 -5.25 12.04 -25.65
CA SER A 67 -4.07 11.43 -25.04
C SER A 67 -4.42 10.10 -24.37
N ASP A 68 -3.41 9.24 -24.27
CA ASP A 68 -3.44 7.97 -23.56
C ASP A 68 -2.11 7.77 -22.84
N LEU A 69 -2.04 8.28 -21.61
CA LEU A 69 -0.80 8.35 -20.83
C LEU A 69 -0.80 7.29 -19.72
N PRO A 70 0.37 6.68 -19.42
CA PRO A 70 0.45 5.72 -18.34
C PRO A 70 0.39 6.40 -16.97
N VAL A 71 0.11 5.59 -15.95
CA VAL A 71 0.45 5.88 -14.56
C VAL A 71 1.96 5.64 -14.41
N TYR A 72 2.65 6.56 -13.75
CA TYR A 72 4.07 6.42 -13.44
C TYR A 72 4.24 6.00 -11.98
N ILE A 73 4.93 4.89 -11.76
CA ILE A 73 5.31 4.37 -10.45
C ILE A 73 6.82 4.56 -10.30
N ASN A 74 7.26 5.22 -9.21
CA ASN A 74 8.67 5.51 -8.92
C ASN A 74 9.48 6.18 -10.05
N LYS A 75 8.78 6.87 -10.98
CA LYS A 75 9.27 7.61 -12.16
C LYS A 75 9.66 6.76 -13.38
N ASP A 76 10.10 5.52 -13.20
CA ASP A 76 10.66 4.69 -14.27
C ASP A 76 9.73 3.56 -14.71
N GLN A 77 8.79 3.14 -13.86
CA GLN A 77 7.81 2.13 -14.18
C GLN A 77 6.55 2.78 -14.77
N GLU A 78 6.18 2.35 -15.97
CA GLU A 78 4.95 2.77 -16.65
C GLU A 78 3.88 1.68 -16.54
N TRP A 79 2.67 2.08 -16.12
CA TRP A 79 1.51 1.21 -16.07
C TRP A 79 0.39 1.79 -16.94
N PHE A 80 0.12 1.12 -18.07
CA PHE A 80 -0.99 1.43 -18.95
C PHE A 80 -2.28 0.80 -18.44
N LEU A 81 -3.32 1.63 -18.31
CA LEU A 81 -4.60 1.24 -17.75
C LEU A 81 -5.50 0.60 -18.80
N GLU A 82 -5.98 -0.59 -18.48
CA GLU A 82 -7.07 -1.27 -19.19
C GLU A 82 -8.29 -1.29 -18.29
N TRP A 83 -9.50 -1.13 -18.84
CA TRP A 83 -10.70 -0.94 -18.03
C TRP A 83 -11.72 -2.06 -18.24
N ASN A 84 -12.26 -2.57 -17.13
CA ASN A 84 -13.40 -3.49 -17.10
C ASN A 84 -14.54 -2.84 -16.30
N GLY A 85 -15.44 -2.16 -17.02
CA GLY A 85 -16.41 -1.27 -16.37
C GLY A 85 -15.68 -0.12 -15.69
N ASN A 86 -15.97 0.09 -14.40
CA ASN A 86 -15.39 1.18 -13.62
C ASN A 86 -14.10 0.78 -12.88
N ILE A 87 -13.54 -0.40 -13.13
CA ILE A 87 -12.33 -0.87 -12.44
C ILE A 87 -11.24 -1.10 -13.46
N SER A 88 -10.02 -0.64 -13.17
CA SER A 88 -8.86 -0.90 -14.02
C SER A 88 -8.35 -2.35 -13.92
N ASN A 89 -7.42 -2.72 -14.79
CA ASN A 89 -6.49 -3.82 -14.53
C ASN A 89 -5.69 -3.57 -13.25
N VAL A 90 -5.04 -4.61 -12.73
CA VAL A 90 -4.14 -4.48 -11.57
C VAL A 90 -2.72 -4.19 -12.07
N GLY A 91 -2.15 -3.08 -11.65
CA GLY A 91 -0.73 -2.78 -11.75
C GLY A 91 0.05 -3.47 -10.63
N VAL A 92 1.29 -3.88 -10.91
CA VAL A 92 2.20 -4.48 -9.91
C VAL A 92 3.38 -3.54 -9.72
N ILE A 93 3.67 -3.13 -8.48
CA ILE A 93 4.87 -2.35 -8.13
C ILE A 93 6.09 -3.26 -8.30
N GLU A 94 6.97 -2.95 -9.27
CA GLU A 94 8.09 -3.83 -9.60
C GLU A 94 9.22 -3.78 -8.55
N ASN A 95 9.40 -2.62 -7.91
CA ASN A 95 10.36 -2.50 -6.82
C ASN A 95 9.76 -3.03 -5.50
N PRO A 96 10.24 -4.16 -4.96
CA PRO A 96 9.69 -4.73 -3.72
C PRO A 96 9.91 -3.82 -2.50
N GLU A 97 10.90 -2.93 -2.50
CA GLU A 97 11.12 -1.97 -1.41
C GLU A 97 10.08 -0.84 -1.40
N SER A 98 9.27 -0.73 -2.47
CA SER A 98 8.17 0.22 -2.59
C SER A 98 6.80 -0.42 -2.39
N ALA A 99 6.73 -1.73 -2.11
CA ALA A 99 5.47 -2.39 -1.79
C ALA A 99 5.00 -1.97 -0.39
N LEU A 100 3.71 -1.64 -0.25
CA LEU A 100 3.16 -1.22 1.03
C LEU A 100 3.20 -2.34 2.07
N PRO A 101 3.27 -2.00 3.37
CA PRO A 101 3.11 -2.97 4.45
C PRO A 101 1.80 -3.78 4.32
N THR A 102 1.89 -5.09 4.49
CA THR A 102 0.73 -6.02 4.46
C THR A 102 0.32 -6.48 5.86
N SER A 103 0.75 -5.75 6.89
CA SER A 103 0.43 -5.98 8.29
C SER A 103 0.65 -4.69 9.08
N GLY A 104 0.15 -4.63 10.32
CA GLY A 104 0.22 -3.44 11.17
C GLY A 104 -0.96 -2.50 10.98
N GLU A 105 -1.13 -1.56 11.90
CA GLU A 105 -2.15 -0.52 11.84
C GLU A 105 -1.45 0.79 11.49
N TRP A 106 -1.83 1.38 10.35
CA TRP A 106 -1.20 2.56 9.81
C TRP A 106 -2.14 3.75 9.89
N ASP A 107 -1.57 4.92 10.13
CA ASP A 107 -2.24 6.21 10.17
C ASP A 107 -1.24 7.33 9.90
N GLU A 108 -1.68 8.58 10.00
CA GLU A 108 -0.85 9.77 9.80
C GLU A 108 0.35 9.89 10.76
N SER A 109 0.40 9.11 11.85
CA SER A 109 1.50 9.13 12.81
C SER A 109 2.67 8.20 12.46
N ASN A 110 2.47 7.28 11.50
CA ASN A 110 3.47 6.30 11.09
C ASN A 110 3.56 6.08 9.57
N MET A 111 2.73 6.75 8.78
CA MET A 111 2.80 6.81 7.33
C MET A 111 2.51 8.23 6.86
N SER A 112 3.52 8.86 6.28
CA SER A 112 3.41 10.19 5.67
C SER A 112 2.93 10.06 4.23
N ILE A 113 1.96 10.89 3.86
CA ILE A 113 1.38 10.93 2.51
C ILE A 113 1.27 12.38 2.07
N ASP A 114 2.09 12.75 1.10
CA ASP A 114 2.13 14.09 0.53
C ASP A 114 1.54 14.10 -0.88
N PHE A 115 0.66 15.06 -1.13
CA PHE A 115 0.02 15.25 -2.44
C PHE A 115 0.55 16.48 -3.17
N TYR A 116 0.73 16.34 -4.47
CA TYR A 116 1.12 17.42 -5.37
C TYR A 116 0.20 17.43 -6.59
N THR A 117 -0.29 18.60 -6.98
CA THR A 117 -1.10 18.77 -8.18
C THR A 117 -0.66 19.99 -8.98
N ALA A 118 -0.81 19.91 -10.30
CA ALA A 118 -0.66 21.04 -11.21
C ALA A 118 -1.97 21.85 -11.40
N GLY A 119 -3.09 21.38 -10.84
CA GLY A 119 -4.42 21.99 -10.93
C GLY A 119 -4.92 22.53 -9.58
N TYR A 120 -6.23 22.77 -9.49
CA TYR A 120 -6.90 23.22 -8.26
C TYR A 120 -7.76 22.14 -7.57
N GLY A 121 -7.83 20.94 -8.14
CA GLY A 121 -8.51 19.82 -7.51
C GLY A 121 -7.79 19.31 -6.26
N ILE A 122 -8.45 18.37 -5.57
CA ILE A 122 -8.06 17.90 -4.24
C ILE A 122 -7.67 16.43 -4.34
N ALA A 123 -6.62 16.04 -3.62
CA ALA A 123 -6.31 14.64 -3.37
C ALA A 123 -6.30 14.41 -1.86
N GLU A 124 -6.83 13.29 -1.42
CA GLU A 124 -6.95 12.96 0.00
C GLU A 124 -6.82 11.47 0.27
N VAL A 125 -6.39 11.14 1.49
CA VAL A 125 -6.39 9.76 1.99
C VAL A 125 -7.78 9.45 2.52
N LEU A 126 -8.46 8.47 1.92
CA LEU A 126 -9.75 7.99 2.42
C LEU A 126 -9.58 6.96 3.53
N GLN A 127 -8.56 6.09 3.42
CA GLN A 127 -8.25 5.06 4.41
C GLN A 127 -6.77 4.71 4.37
N TYR A 128 -6.15 4.58 5.54
CA TYR A 128 -4.81 4.00 5.69
C TYR A 128 -4.87 2.47 5.76
N PRO A 129 -3.77 1.75 5.45
CA PRO A 129 -3.70 0.30 5.60
C PRO A 129 -4.00 -0.15 7.04
N SER A 130 -4.99 -1.02 7.21
CA SER A 130 -5.39 -1.57 8.50
C SER A 130 -5.92 -2.99 8.35
N SER A 131 -6.04 -3.73 9.46
CA SER A 131 -6.70 -5.04 9.41
C SER A 131 -8.19 -4.95 9.00
N GLU A 132 -8.83 -3.80 9.19
CA GLU A 132 -10.23 -3.56 8.83
C GLU A 132 -10.46 -3.43 7.31
N ASN A 133 -9.45 -2.96 6.57
CA ASN A 133 -9.51 -2.81 5.11
C ASN A 133 -8.51 -3.70 4.36
N ASP A 134 -8.13 -4.82 4.98
CA ASP A 134 -7.25 -5.83 4.37
C ASP A 134 -5.90 -5.22 3.91
N TYR A 135 -5.37 -4.31 4.75
CA TYR A 135 -4.13 -3.57 4.57
C TYR A 135 -4.05 -2.81 3.24
N THR A 136 -5.13 -2.08 2.92
CA THR A 136 -5.25 -1.32 1.68
C THR A 136 -5.18 0.18 1.96
N LEU A 137 -4.26 0.89 1.30
CA LEU A 137 -4.29 2.35 1.24
C LEU A 137 -5.29 2.78 0.17
N VAL A 138 -6.15 3.73 0.50
CA VAL A 138 -7.18 4.26 -0.41
C VAL A 138 -7.01 5.77 -0.54
N VAL A 139 -6.75 6.22 -1.76
CA VAL A 139 -6.50 7.63 -2.10
C VAL A 139 -7.54 8.09 -3.10
N ASN A 140 -8.18 9.23 -2.83
CA ASN A 140 -9.05 9.88 -3.80
C ASN A 140 -8.30 10.96 -4.56
N PHE A 141 -8.57 11.08 -5.86
CA PHE A 141 -8.20 12.23 -6.68
C PHE A 141 -9.49 12.85 -7.22
N ASP A 142 -9.72 14.13 -6.94
CA ASP A 142 -10.87 14.92 -7.39
C ASP A 142 -10.38 16.13 -8.21
N ASP A 143 -10.35 15.96 -9.53
CA ASP A 143 -10.12 16.99 -10.54
C ASP A 143 -11.43 17.33 -11.28
N ASN A 144 -12.56 17.50 -10.57
CA ASN A 144 -13.84 17.91 -11.17
C ASN A 144 -13.83 19.37 -11.71
N GLU A 145 -12.66 19.93 -12.01
CA GLU A 145 -12.52 21.27 -12.59
C GLU A 145 -13.00 21.29 -14.05
N PRO A 146 -13.72 22.35 -14.48
CA PRO A 146 -14.24 22.39 -15.85
C PRO A 146 -13.14 22.45 -16.92
N TYR A 147 -13.23 21.54 -17.89
CA TYR A 147 -12.48 21.58 -19.16
C TYR A 147 -10.96 21.45 -19.03
N SER A 148 -10.46 20.78 -18.00
CA SER A 148 -9.03 20.55 -17.82
C SER A 148 -8.77 19.23 -17.13
N ALA A 149 -7.67 18.59 -17.48
CA ALA A 149 -7.08 17.48 -16.75
C ALA A 149 -5.75 17.92 -16.15
N HIS A 150 -5.45 17.49 -14.93
CA HIS A 150 -4.21 17.82 -14.25
C HIS A 150 -3.42 16.59 -13.83
N TRP A 151 -2.11 16.79 -13.70
CA TRP A 151 -1.22 15.79 -13.10
C TRP A 151 -1.34 15.86 -11.59
N TYR A 152 -1.60 14.70 -11.00
CA TYR A 152 -1.51 14.45 -9.57
C TYR A 152 -0.32 13.54 -9.30
N SER A 153 0.38 13.82 -8.22
CA SER A 153 1.40 12.95 -7.66
C SER A 153 1.10 12.73 -6.18
N VAL A 154 1.38 11.52 -5.71
CA VAL A 154 1.36 11.17 -4.29
C VAL A 154 2.69 10.53 -3.91
N ASP A 155 3.31 11.05 -2.87
CA ASP A 155 4.48 10.47 -2.20
C ASP A 155 4.02 9.80 -0.91
N ILE A 156 4.34 8.52 -0.75
CA ILE A 156 3.98 7.71 0.41
C ILE A 156 5.28 7.25 1.07
N ASP A 157 5.46 7.56 2.35
CA ASP A 157 6.65 7.25 3.14
C ASP A 157 6.23 6.58 4.46
N TRP A 158 6.79 5.40 4.73
CA TRP A 158 6.58 4.65 5.98
C TRP A 158 7.92 4.33 6.66
N ASP A 159 8.94 5.13 6.38
CA ASP A 159 10.28 5.10 6.94
C ASP A 159 10.53 6.28 7.91
N GLU A 160 9.51 6.78 8.61
CA GLU A 160 9.73 7.90 9.53
C GLU A 160 10.52 7.45 10.78
N GLU A 161 11.74 7.98 10.91
CA GLU A 161 12.55 8.01 12.14
C GLU A 161 12.12 9.13 13.09
#